data_AF-A0A9D2Q5J2-F1
#
_entry.id   AF-A0A9D2Q5J2-F1
#
_cell.length_a   1.000
_cell.length_b   1.000
_cell.length_c   1.000
_cell.angle_alpha   90.00
_cell.angle_beta   90.00
_cell.angle_gamma   90.00
#
_symmetry.space_group_name_H-M   'P 1'
#
loop_
_entity.id
_entity.type
_entity.pdbx_description
1 polymer ?
#
loop_
_entity_poly.entity_id
_entity_poly.type
_entity_poly.pdbx_seq_one_letter_code
_entity_poly.pdbx_strand_id
1 'polypeptide(L)'
;MSKMLLTYSYFLGLRTLTVIRDAEKMIQKQSPDFSMDRISYEDSAVFEMLNRGETQGVFQMESAGMTQAFVNLRGRSVEDIIAIISLYRPGPMESIPTYIANRHHPEGVKYKTPQLEHILNVTNGCIVYQEQVMQICRDLAGFSYGQADLVRRAMSKKKHEVMEQERQHFIFGNKEPGKECPGCLANGIPREIAEEIYDEMLSFASYAFNKAHAAAYAVVAYQTAYLKCHYPKEFMAALLTSVLDNTTKIIEYTGECHRMGIGLLAPDINESELGFTVQQGKIRFGLLALKNVGRSLIEAVLQERNAGGKYKNLYNFCKRTHGMEMNRRALESMIKSGAFDCIEAKRRAMMEALENILKSVEADAKKNLAGQLDLFAAFSQESEEETFEDYRIPDCTEYPPEVLLQQEKEVSGLYLSGHPLDRYRDSIAQMRATPISMLNAEDAHEYDNQEVMLFCTIVKMKTMNTRSGATMAFLTVEDLSGTIEVLVFSGVLQRFGEWVKENAVAVIKGRFSFRENEGGKVVAEEVFDMDQYIKQEGKLAGNNSPKNKLWLKLPSMKSEIFDDVRNLLSIFQGDMPVYFYFEDTGKKGCAPRAMWCVPNEILYSELERVLGKGNVIVQ
;
A
#
# COMPACT_ATOMS: atom_id res chain seq x y z
N MET A 1 5.90 -4.74 -43.16
CA MET A 1 7.28 -5.07 -42.73
C MET A 1 7.49 -6.57 -42.47
N SER A 2 6.63 -7.29 -41.74
CA SER A 2 6.70 -8.77 -41.51
C SER A 2 6.74 -9.69 -42.76
N LYS A 3 6.75 -9.15 -43.98
CA LYS A 3 6.86 -9.89 -45.25
C LYS A 3 8.29 -9.90 -45.83
N MET A 4 9.24 -9.18 -45.23
CA MET A 4 10.66 -9.29 -45.57
C MET A 4 11.32 -10.32 -44.65
N LEU A 5 12.18 -11.17 -45.21
CA LEU A 5 13.01 -12.18 -44.52
C LEU A 5 14.08 -11.52 -43.63
N LEU A 6 13.62 -10.81 -42.60
CA LEU A 6 14.46 -10.21 -41.57
C LEU A 6 14.17 -10.92 -40.24
N THR A 7 15.22 -11.13 -39.45
CA THR A 7 15.06 -11.63 -38.08
C THR A 7 14.61 -10.46 -37.21
N TYR A 8 13.49 -10.63 -36.52
CA TYR A 8 12.94 -9.62 -35.63
C TYR A 8 13.19 -10.03 -34.19
N SER A 9 13.63 -9.08 -33.36
CA SER A 9 13.77 -9.26 -31.91
C SER A 9 12.95 -8.18 -31.21
N TYR A 10 12.23 -8.56 -30.16
CA TYR A 10 11.48 -7.66 -29.31
C TYR A 10 12.26 -7.42 -28.02
N PHE A 11 12.56 -6.16 -27.71
CA PHE A 11 13.14 -5.76 -26.43
C PHE A 11 12.04 -5.14 -25.57
N LEU A 12 11.66 -5.82 -24.49
CA LEU A 12 10.67 -5.34 -23.54
C LEU A 12 11.37 -4.73 -22.32
N GLY A 13 11.01 -3.50 -21.97
CA GLY A 13 11.45 -2.86 -20.72
C GLY A 13 10.58 -3.30 -19.55
N LEU A 14 10.86 -4.47 -18.96
CA LEU A 14 10.09 -4.96 -17.81
C LEU A 14 10.62 -4.35 -16.50
N ARG A 15 9.86 -3.39 -15.94
CA ARG A 15 10.19 -2.70 -14.68
C ARG A 15 10.53 -3.65 -13.53
N THR A 16 9.84 -4.78 -13.41
CA THR A 16 10.03 -5.75 -12.34
C THR A 16 11.44 -6.31 -12.28
N LEU A 17 12.10 -6.53 -13.43
CA LEU A 17 13.48 -7.03 -13.45
C LEU A 17 14.45 -6.00 -12.88
N THR A 18 14.18 -4.70 -13.10
CA THR A 18 14.93 -3.60 -12.47
C THR A 18 14.76 -3.64 -10.95
N VAL A 19 13.53 -3.85 -10.45
CA VAL A 19 13.24 -3.97 -9.00
C VAL A 19 14.02 -5.13 -8.39
N ILE A 20 13.97 -6.31 -9.00
CA ILE A 20 14.68 -7.51 -8.52
C ILE A 20 16.18 -7.23 -8.45
N ARG A 21 16.77 -6.70 -9.52
CA ARG A 21 18.19 -6.35 -9.59
C ARG A 21 18.59 -5.32 -8.53
N ASP A 22 17.78 -4.28 -8.34
CA ASP A 22 18.12 -3.21 -7.40
C ASP A 22 17.98 -3.67 -5.94
N ALA A 23 16.99 -4.52 -5.65
CA ALA A 23 16.86 -5.19 -4.35
C ALA A 23 18.06 -6.13 -4.09
N GLU A 24 18.43 -6.97 -5.06
CA GLU A 24 19.61 -7.85 -4.98
C GLU A 24 20.89 -7.06 -4.68
N LYS A 25 21.12 -5.94 -5.37
CA LYS A 25 22.27 -5.04 -5.10
C LYS A 25 22.26 -4.47 -3.69
N MET A 26 21.09 -4.15 -3.14
CA MET A 26 20.99 -3.67 -1.75
C MET A 26 21.31 -4.79 -0.75
N ILE A 27 20.79 -5.99 -0.98
CA ILE A 27 21.04 -7.18 -0.16
C ILE A 27 22.53 -7.53 -0.16
N GLN A 28 23.18 -7.47 -1.33
CA GLN A 28 24.61 -7.75 -1.51
C GLN A 28 25.54 -6.84 -0.69
N LYS A 29 25.07 -5.67 -0.22
CA LYS A 29 25.84 -4.83 0.71
C LYS A 29 26.08 -5.51 2.06
N GLN A 30 25.15 -6.37 2.50
CA GLN A 30 25.24 -7.13 3.75
C GLN A 30 25.58 -8.60 3.52
N SER A 31 25.10 -9.18 2.41
CA SER A 31 25.32 -10.57 2.02
C SER A 31 25.89 -10.66 0.60
N PRO A 32 27.21 -10.43 0.40
CA PRO A 32 27.82 -10.32 -0.93
C PRO A 32 27.59 -11.51 -1.87
N ASP A 33 27.40 -12.71 -1.31
CA ASP A 33 27.20 -13.94 -2.09
C ASP A 33 25.72 -14.19 -2.48
N PHE A 34 24.79 -13.33 -2.02
CA PHE A 34 23.37 -13.47 -2.36
C PHE A 34 23.16 -13.31 -3.86
N SER A 35 22.40 -14.23 -4.44
CA SER A 35 22.00 -14.17 -5.85
C SER A 35 20.58 -14.69 -6.05
N MET A 36 19.80 -13.94 -6.82
CA MET A 36 18.42 -14.31 -7.17
C MET A 36 18.32 -15.55 -8.05
N ASP A 37 19.40 -15.91 -8.75
CA ASP A 37 19.45 -17.11 -9.58
C ASP A 37 19.61 -18.40 -8.75
N ARG A 38 19.90 -18.29 -7.44
CA ARG A 38 20.19 -19.42 -6.55
C ARG A 38 19.11 -19.68 -5.50
N ILE A 39 17.99 -18.96 -5.54
CA ILE A 39 16.91 -19.13 -4.57
C ILE A 39 16.21 -20.49 -4.74
N SER A 40 15.67 -21.03 -3.65
CA SER A 40 14.80 -22.22 -3.72
C SER A 40 13.39 -21.82 -4.15
N TYR A 41 12.75 -22.65 -4.98
CA TYR A 41 11.35 -22.49 -5.39
C TYR A 41 10.36 -23.27 -4.49
N GLU A 42 10.87 -23.93 -3.46
CA GLU A 42 10.10 -24.78 -2.52
C GLU A 42 9.96 -24.13 -1.14
N ASP A 43 10.28 -22.85 -1.00
CA ASP A 43 10.24 -22.15 0.28
C ASP A 43 8.80 -21.98 0.79
N SER A 44 8.48 -22.67 1.89
CA SER A 44 7.14 -22.65 2.50
C SER A 44 6.76 -21.29 3.06
N ALA A 45 7.73 -20.49 3.55
CA ALA A 45 7.45 -19.18 4.14
C ALA A 45 6.89 -18.21 3.07
N VAL A 46 7.37 -18.33 1.83
CA VAL A 46 6.87 -17.54 0.70
C VAL A 46 5.41 -17.88 0.41
N PHE A 47 5.07 -19.16 0.35
CA PHE A 47 3.69 -19.59 0.12
C PHE A 47 2.77 -19.25 1.29
N GLU A 48 3.24 -19.36 2.54
CA GLU A 48 2.50 -18.91 3.71
C GLU A 48 2.19 -17.40 3.66
N MET A 49 3.16 -16.58 3.26
CA MET A 49 2.97 -15.14 3.04
C MET A 49 1.90 -14.87 1.99
N LEU A 50 1.99 -15.53 0.83
CA LEU A 50 0.99 -15.40 -0.24
C LEU A 50 -0.40 -15.86 0.20
N ASN A 51 -0.48 -16.95 0.98
CA ASN A 51 -1.73 -17.50 1.53
C ASN A 51 -2.35 -16.61 2.62
N ARG A 52 -1.60 -15.68 3.21
CA ARG A 52 -2.14 -14.60 4.06
C ARG A 52 -2.65 -13.40 3.26
N GLY A 53 -2.55 -13.44 1.93
CA GLY A 53 -2.97 -12.34 1.06
C GLY A 53 -1.99 -11.18 1.03
N GLU A 54 -0.73 -11.38 1.45
CA GLU A 54 0.29 -10.32 1.53
C GLU A 54 0.97 -10.10 0.16
N THR A 55 0.18 -9.90 -0.91
CA THR A 55 0.61 -9.88 -2.32
C THR A 55 0.92 -8.48 -2.87
N GLN A 56 0.73 -7.42 -2.08
CA GLN A 56 1.05 -6.04 -2.52
C GLN A 56 2.51 -5.92 -2.97
N GLY A 57 2.74 -5.41 -4.19
CA GLY A 57 4.06 -5.35 -4.83
C GLY A 57 4.56 -6.66 -5.45
N VAL A 58 3.86 -7.79 -5.30
CA VAL A 58 4.21 -9.07 -5.92
C VAL A 58 3.74 -9.07 -7.37
N PHE A 59 4.66 -9.31 -8.30
CA PHE A 59 4.41 -9.19 -9.72
C PHE A 59 3.25 -10.09 -10.20
N GLN A 60 2.33 -9.51 -10.97
CA GLN A 60 1.08 -10.13 -11.44
C GLN A 60 0.09 -10.59 -10.34
N MET A 61 0.38 -10.41 -9.05
CA MET A 61 -0.48 -10.88 -7.96
C MET A 61 -1.11 -9.75 -7.13
N GLU A 62 -0.92 -8.48 -7.53
CA GLU A 62 -1.37 -7.29 -6.75
C GLU A 62 -2.89 -7.07 -6.73
N SER A 63 -3.63 -7.52 -7.75
CA SER A 63 -5.08 -7.30 -7.77
C SER A 63 -5.73 -8.11 -6.64
N ALA A 64 -6.68 -7.49 -5.93
CA ALA A 64 -7.27 -8.13 -4.76
C ALA A 64 -7.99 -9.44 -5.11
N GLY A 65 -8.57 -9.59 -6.31
CA GLY A 65 -9.30 -10.82 -6.63
C GLY A 65 -8.36 -11.96 -7.01
N MET A 66 -7.21 -11.64 -7.61
CA MET A 66 -6.12 -12.62 -7.77
C MET A 66 -5.53 -13.02 -6.41
N THR A 67 -5.41 -12.05 -5.50
CA THR A 67 -4.98 -12.29 -4.12
C THR A 67 -5.94 -13.25 -3.42
N GLN A 68 -7.24 -12.97 -3.48
CA GLN A 68 -8.27 -13.79 -2.87
C GLN A 68 -8.35 -15.18 -3.51
N ALA A 69 -8.21 -15.27 -4.83
CA ALA A 69 -8.16 -16.55 -5.53
C ALA A 69 -6.98 -17.41 -5.05
N PHE A 70 -5.80 -16.82 -4.83
CA PHE A 70 -4.64 -17.53 -4.32
C PHE A 70 -4.80 -17.92 -2.84
N VAL A 71 -5.35 -17.04 -2.00
CA VAL A 71 -5.67 -17.33 -0.59
C VAL A 71 -6.65 -18.51 -0.48
N ASN A 72 -7.70 -18.51 -1.30
CA ASN A 72 -8.68 -19.60 -1.35
C ASN A 72 -8.07 -20.92 -1.87
N LEU A 73 -7.14 -20.83 -2.82
CA LEU A 73 -6.40 -21.99 -3.33
C LEU A 73 -5.50 -22.62 -2.27
N ARG A 74 -4.96 -21.83 -1.33
CA ARG A 74 -3.91 -22.25 -0.39
C ARG A 74 -2.72 -22.87 -1.10
N GLY A 75 -2.14 -22.11 -2.05
CA GLY A 75 -1.05 -22.56 -2.90
C GLY A 75 0.17 -23.03 -2.09
N ARG A 76 0.89 -24.03 -2.62
CA ARG A 76 2.06 -24.66 -1.97
C ARG A 76 3.26 -24.84 -2.90
N SER A 77 3.11 -24.44 -4.17
CA SER A 77 4.08 -24.70 -5.23
C SER A 77 4.05 -23.61 -6.29
N VAL A 78 5.11 -23.50 -7.09
CA VAL A 78 5.14 -22.55 -8.22
C VAL A 78 4.07 -22.91 -9.26
N GLU A 79 3.74 -24.19 -9.42
CA GLU A 79 2.64 -24.66 -10.26
C GLU A 79 1.30 -23.99 -9.91
N ASP A 80 1.04 -23.75 -8.62
CA ASP A 80 -0.17 -23.04 -8.17
C ASP A 80 -0.17 -21.57 -8.64
N ILE A 81 0.99 -20.91 -8.67
CA ILE A 81 1.15 -19.55 -9.21
C ILE A 81 0.91 -19.56 -10.73
N ILE A 82 1.48 -20.54 -11.45
CA ILE A 82 1.28 -20.70 -12.90
C ILE A 82 -0.20 -20.87 -13.23
N ALA A 83 -0.91 -21.71 -12.46
CA ALA A 83 -2.33 -21.96 -12.64
C ALA A 83 -3.17 -20.70 -12.42
N ILE A 84 -2.96 -19.97 -11.32
CA ILE A 84 -3.71 -18.74 -11.02
C ILE A 84 -3.49 -17.65 -12.07
N ILE A 85 -2.24 -17.41 -12.50
CA ILE A 85 -1.92 -16.45 -13.59
C ILE A 85 -2.63 -16.83 -14.92
N SER A 86 -2.86 -18.12 -15.12
CA SER A 86 -3.52 -18.63 -16.34
C SER A 86 -5.04 -18.54 -16.25
N LEU A 87 -5.62 -18.87 -15.09
CA LEU A 87 -7.05 -18.97 -14.86
C LEU A 87 -7.73 -17.62 -14.58
N TYR A 88 -7.02 -16.66 -13.97
CA TYR A 88 -7.59 -15.38 -13.54
C TYR A 88 -7.76 -14.39 -14.72
N ARG A 89 -8.63 -14.75 -15.67
CA ARG A 89 -8.95 -14.02 -16.90
C ARG A 89 -10.43 -14.18 -17.29
N PRO A 90 -11.02 -13.23 -18.04
CA PRO A 90 -12.41 -13.34 -18.51
C PRO A 90 -12.62 -14.64 -19.31
N GLY A 91 -13.57 -15.48 -18.87
CA GLY A 91 -13.80 -16.83 -19.39
C GLY A 91 -13.36 -17.92 -18.41
N PRO A 92 -12.06 -18.24 -18.32
CA PRO A 92 -11.58 -19.35 -17.48
C PRO A 92 -11.69 -19.08 -15.97
N MET A 93 -12.01 -17.84 -15.54
CA MET A 93 -12.35 -17.53 -14.15
C MET A 93 -13.48 -18.40 -13.59
N GLU A 94 -14.46 -18.80 -14.42
CA GLU A 94 -15.56 -19.68 -14.00
C GLU A 94 -15.08 -21.07 -13.55
N SER A 95 -13.88 -21.48 -13.96
CA SER A 95 -13.27 -22.76 -13.60
C SER A 95 -12.43 -22.70 -12.31
N ILE A 96 -12.16 -21.51 -11.76
CA ILE A 96 -11.39 -21.34 -10.53
C ILE A 96 -12.04 -22.09 -9.35
N PRO A 97 -13.37 -22.01 -9.11
CA PRO A 97 -14.00 -22.75 -8.01
C PRO A 97 -13.79 -24.27 -8.12
N THR A 98 -13.95 -24.84 -9.33
CA THR A 98 -13.71 -26.26 -9.60
C THR A 98 -12.26 -26.64 -9.37
N TYR A 99 -11.33 -25.83 -9.87
CA TYR A 99 -9.89 -26.04 -9.67
C TYR A 99 -9.51 -26.06 -8.19
N ILE A 100 -10.04 -25.11 -7.41
CA ILE A 100 -9.80 -25.02 -5.96
C ILE A 100 -10.43 -26.22 -5.23
N ALA A 101 -11.66 -26.58 -5.57
CA ALA A 101 -12.32 -27.74 -4.97
C ALA A 101 -11.53 -29.04 -5.20
N ASN A 102 -11.08 -29.25 -6.44
CA ASN A 102 -10.27 -30.41 -6.81
C ASN A 102 -8.88 -30.39 -6.15
N ARG A 103 -8.30 -29.21 -5.92
CA ARG A 103 -7.03 -29.07 -5.21
C ARG A 103 -7.13 -29.49 -3.74
N HIS A 104 -8.25 -29.15 -3.08
CA HIS A 104 -8.50 -29.52 -1.68
C HIS A 104 -8.96 -30.97 -1.53
N HIS A 105 -9.62 -31.51 -2.55
CA HIS A 105 -10.18 -32.87 -2.59
C HIS A 105 -9.68 -33.65 -3.83
N PRO A 106 -8.38 -33.98 -3.90
CA PRO A 106 -7.81 -34.70 -5.05
C PRO A 106 -8.47 -36.06 -5.28
N GLU A 107 -8.98 -36.71 -4.24
CA GLU A 107 -9.75 -37.97 -4.31
C GLU A 107 -11.08 -37.84 -5.08
N GLY A 108 -11.60 -36.61 -5.19
CA GLY A 108 -12.85 -36.31 -5.90
C GLY A 108 -12.66 -36.10 -7.41
N VAL A 109 -11.41 -36.02 -7.88
CA VAL A 109 -11.11 -35.75 -9.30
C VAL A 109 -11.48 -36.98 -10.13
N LYS A 110 -12.45 -36.80 -11.03
CA LYS A 110 -12.88 -37.84 -11.96
C LYS A 110 -12.40 -37.54 -13.37
N TYR A 111 -11.58 -38.41 -13.92
CA TYR A 111 -11.16 -38.35 -15.31
C TYR A 111 -12.13 -39.13 -16.19
N LYS A 112 -12.50 -38.55 -17.34
CA LYS A 112 -13.36 -39.21 -18.33
C LYS A 112 -12.72 -40.49 -18.90
N THR A 113 -11.39 -40.55 -18.93
CA THR A 113 -10.62 -41.73 -19.30
C THR A 113 -9.29 -41.76 -18.54
N PRO A 114 -8.71 -42.94 -18.22
CA PRO A 114 -7.46 -43.03 -17.46
C PRO A 114 -6.28 -42.28 -18.11
N GLN A 115 -6.25 -42.21 -19.45
CA GLN A 115 -5.21 -41.50 -20.22
C GLN A 115 -5.21 -39.98 -20.00
N LEU A 116 -6.24 -39.39 -19.38
CA LEU A 116 -6.24 -37.97 -19.06
C LEU A 116 -5.53 -37.66 -17.73
N GLU A 117 -5.34 -38.65 -16.87
CA GLU A 117 -4.82 -38.45 -15.52
C GLU A 117 -3.41 -37.84 -15.57
N HIS A 118 -2.47 -38.41 -16.32
CA HIS A 118 -1.10 -37.88 -16.39
C HIS A 118 -1.01 -36.50 -17.05
N ILE A 119 -2.01 -36.10 -17.84
CA ILE A 119 -2.05 -34.80 -18.53
C ILE A 119 -2.65 -33.71 -17.62
N LEU A 120 -3.73 -34.05 -16.91
CA LEU A 120 -4.55 -33.10 -16.15
C LEU A 120 -4.31 -33.13 -14.64
N ASN A 121 -3.55 -34.10 -14.10
CA ASN A 121 -3.23 -34.16 -12.67
C ASN A 121 -2.53 -32.88 -12.18
N VAL A 122 -1.60 -32.33 -12.98
CA VAL A 122 -0.90 -31.06 -12.67
C VAL A 122 -1.83 -29.85 -12.58
N THR A 123 -3.07 -29.95 -13.06
CA THR A 123 -4.10 -28.90 -12.99
C THR A 123 -5.38 -29.39 -12.32
N ASN A 124 -5.27 -30.38 -11.43
CA ASN A 124 -6.38 -30.94 -10.65
C ASN A 124 -7.59 -31.35 -11.53
N GLY A 125 -7.33 -31.91 -12.72
CA GLY A 125 -8.38 -32.39 -13.63
C GLY A 125 -8.98 -31.34 -14.57
N CYS A 126 -8.55 -30.08 -14.50
CA CYS A 126 -9.06 -29.02 -15.38
C CYS A 126 -8.16 -28.81 -16.61
N ILE A 127 -8.74 -28.55 -17.79
CA ILE A 127 -8.00 -28.13 -18.98
C ILE A 127 -7.67 -26.63 -18.85
N VAL A 128 -6.38 -26.30 -18.70
CA VAL A 128 -5.92 -24.91 -18.51
C VAL A 128 -4.99 -24.47 -19.64
N TYR A 129 -4.11 -25.36 -20.08
CA TYR A 129 -3.01 -25.01 -20.98
C TYR A 129 -3.23 -25.45 -22.41
N GLN A 130 -2.71 -24.68 -23.35
CA GLN A 130 -2.66 -25.06 -24.77
C GLN A 130 -1.85 -26.35 -24.98
N GLU A 131 -0.78 -26.51 -24.20
CA GLU A 131 0.06 -27.70 -24.21
C GLU A 131 -0.71 -28.95 -23.74
N GLN A 132 -1.69 -28.81 -22.84
CA GLN A 132 -2.57 -29.91 -22.43
C GLN A 132 -3.50 -30.32 -23.58
N VAL A 133 -4.12 -29.37 -24.28
CA VAL A 133 -4.93 -29.66 -25.48
C VAL A 133 -4.09 -30.43 -26.51
N MET A 134 -2.84 -30.00 -26.73
CA MET A 134 -1.94 -30.71 -27.64
C MET A 134 -1.59 -32.12 -27.14
N GLN A 135 -1.33 -32.30 -25.86
CA GLN A 135 -1.06 -33.63 -25.26
C GLN A 135 -2.29 -34.54 -25.37
N ILE A 136 -3.51 -34.03 -25.15
CA ILE A 136 -4.74 -34.81 -25.29
C ILE A 136 -4.90 -35.33 -26.72
N CYS A 137 -4.73 -34.47 -27.74
CA CYS A 137 -4.77 -34.91 -29.15
C CYS A 137 -3.76 -36.02 -29.45
N ARG A 138 -2.56 -35.93 -28.88
CA ARG A 138 -1.48 -36.87 -29.14
C ARG A 138 -1.69 -38.19 -28.41
N ASP A 139 -2.01 -38.14 -27.14
CA ASP A 139 -2.03 -39.34 -26.29
C ASP A 139 -3.34 -40.12 -26.48
N LEU A 140 -4.47 -39.45 -26.74
CA LEU A 140 -5.75 -40.13 -26.95
C LEU A 140 -5.96 -40.53 -28.41
N ALA A 141 -5.63 -39.67 -29.37
CA ALA A 141 -5.90 -39.91 -30.80
C ALA A 141 -4.66 -40.27 -31.63
N GLY A 142 -3.46 -40.18 -31.06
CA GLY A 142 -2.19 -40.47 -31.75
C GLY A 142 -1.78 -39.41 -32.78
N PHE A 143 -2.20 -38.16 -32.60
CA PHE A 143 -1.79 -37.07 -33.49
C PHE A 143 -0.28 -36.84 -33.43
N SER A 144 0.30 -36.35 -34.53
CA SER A 144 1.66 -35.78 -34.52
C SER A 144 1.69 -34.41 -33.83
N TYR A 145 2.89 -33.92 -33.45
CA TYR A 145 3.05 -32.57 -32.90
C TYR A 145 2.52 -31.47 -33.82
N GLY A 146 2.70 -31.63 -35.14
CA GLY A 146 2.21 -30.67 -36.13
C GLY A 146 0.68 -30.63 -36.21
N GLN A 147 0.02 -31.80 -36.16
CA GLN A 147 -1.44 -31.89 -36.15
C GLN A 147 -2.03 -31.33 -34.86
N ALA A 148 -1.46 -31.66 -33.71
CA ALA A 148 -1.90 -31.13 -32.42
C ALA A 148 -1.79 -29.60 -32.35
N ASP A 149 -0.72 -29.01 -32.87
CA ASP A 149 -0.60 -27.55 -32.97
C ASP A 149 -1.55 -26.95 -34.02
N LEU A 150 -1.89 -27.67 -35.08
CA LEU A 150 -2.92 -27.25 -36.04
C LEU A 150 -4.30 -27.16 -35.36
N VAL A 151 -4.66 -28.15 -34.53
CA VAL A 151 -5.88 -28.12 -33.70
C VAL A 151 -5.86 -26.90 -32.77
N ARG A 152 -4.77 -26.71 -32.03
CA ARG A 152 -4.60 -25.54 -31.15
C ARG A 152 -4.79 -24.21 -31.89
N ARG A 153 -4.15 -24.05 -33.07
CA ARG A 153 -4.29 -22.84 -33.90
C ARG A 153 -5.70 -22.67 -34.47
N ALA A 154 -6.36 -23.76 -34.86
CA ALA A 154 -7.72 -23.74 -35.39
C ALA A 154 -8.71 -23.30 -34.32
N MET A 155 -8.55 -23.81 -33.09
CA MET A 155 -9.35 -23.43 -31.93
C MET A 155 -9.16 -21.95 -31.56
N SER A 156 -7.92 -21.46 -31.45
CA SER A 156 -7.67 -20.04 -31.15
C SER A 156 -8.23 -19.09 -32.20
N LYS A 157 -8.38 -19.54 -33.46
CA LYS A 157 -8.94 -18.75 -34.58
C LYS A 157 -10.41 -19.04 -34.88
N LYS A 158 -11.08 -19.88 -34.07
CA LYS A 158 -12.49 -20.29 -34.25
C LYS A 158 -12.81 -20.78 -35.68
N LYS A 159 -11.91 -21.56 -36.27
CA LYS A 159 -12.09 -22.07 -37.65
C LYS A 159 -12.98 -23.32 -37.67
N HIS A 160 -14.30 -23.12 -37.68
CA HIS A 160 -15.29 -24.20 -37.56
C HIS A 160 -15.09 -25.36 -38.53
N GLU A 161 -14.81 -25.09 -39.82
CA GLU A 161 -14.59 -26.15 -40.82
C GLU A 161 -13.38 -27.03 -40.49
N VAL A 162 -12.28 -26.42 -40.03
CA VAL A 162 -11.07 -27.16 -39.64
C VAL A 162 -11.32 -27.94 -38.35
N MET A 163 -12.05 -27.36 -37.40
CA MET A 163 -12.36 -28.03 -36.14
C MET A 163 -13.25 -29.24 -36.33
N GLU A 164 -14.21 -29.21 -37.26
CA GLU A 164 -15.06 -30.37 -37.54
C GLU A 164 -14.29 -31.48 -38.28
N GLN A 165 -13.42 -31.11 -39.23
CA GLN A 165 -12.52 -32.08 -39.88
C GLN A 165 -11.61 -32.78 -38.87
N GLU A 166 -10.97 -32.01 -37.98
CA GLU A 166 -10.10 -32.59 -36.95
C GLU A 166 -10.89 -33.35 -35.88
N ARG A 167 -12.18 -33.05 -35.65
CA ARG A 167 -13.07 -33.84 -34.78
C ARG A 167 -13.20 -35.27 -35.32
N GLN A 168 -13.40 -35.42 -36.64
CA GLN A 168 -13.49 -36.73 -37.27
C GLN A 168 -12.16 -37.50 -37.15
N HIS A 169 -11.03 -36.83 -37.38
CA HIS A 169 -9.71 -37.46 -37.21
C HIS A 169 -9.44 -37.84 -35.74
N PHE A 170 -9.86 -37.01 -34.79
CA PHE A 170 -9.67 -37.27 -33.37
C PHE A 170 -10.43 -38.52 -32.92
N ILE A 171 -11.67 -38.72 -33.40
CA ILE A 171 -12.52 -39.85 -33.03
C ILE A 171 -12.13 -41.13 -33.79
N PHE A 172 -12.08 -41.05 -35.13
CA PHE A 172 -11.98 -42.22 -36.02
C PHE A 172 -10.58 -42.48 -36.57
N GLY A 173 -9.67 -41.53 -36.42
CA GLY A 173 -8.33 -41.58 -37.02
C GLY A 173 -8.32 -41.10 -38.47
N ASN A 174 -7.12 -41.04 -39.03
CA ASN A 174 -6.88 -40.67 -40.43
C ASN A 174 -5.72 -41.51 -40.99
N LYS A 175 -5.82 -41.89 -42.27
CA LYS A 175 -4.81 -42.67 -43.00
C LYS A 175 -4.18 -41.89 -44.16
N GLU A 176 -4.54 -40.61 -44.33
CA GLU A 176 -3.94 -39.73 -45.33
C GLU A 176 -2.44 -39.54 -45.05
N PRO A 177 -1.57 -39.66 -46.07
CA PRO A 177 -0.14 -39.43 -45.92
C PRO A 177 0.18 -38.06 -45.32
N GLY A 178 0.90 -38.03 -44.21
CA GLY A 178 1.27 -36.80 -43.48
C GLY A 178 0.22 -36.33 -42.45
N LYS A 179 -0.88 -37.06 -42.28
CA LYS A 179 -1.90 -36.84 -41.24
C LYS A 179 -2.29 -38.13 -40.53
N GLU A 180 -1.46 -39.17 -40.60
CA GLU A 180 -1.81 -40.47 -40.05
C GLU A 180 -2.01 -40.41 -38.54
N CYS A 181 -3.16 -40.89 -38.08
CA CYS A 181 -3.46 -41.04 -36.66
C CYS A 181 -4.42 -42.22 -36.42
N PRO A 182 -4.23 -43.01 -35.35
CA PRO A 182 -5.13 -44.12 -34.98
C PRO A 182 -6.57 -43.68 -34.64
N GLY A 183 -6.72 -42.51 -34.02
CA GLY A 183 -8.00 -42.05 -33.45
C GLY A 183 -8.31 -42.66 -32.08
N CYS A 184 -9.20 -42.01 -31.33
CA CYS A 184 -9.58 -42.40 -29.98
C CYS A 184 -10.21 -43.81 -29.91
N LEU A 185 -11.03 -44.17 -30.89
CA LEU A 185 -11.69 -45.47 -30.93
C LEU A 185 -10.70 -46.64 -31.06
N ALA A 186 -9.66 -46.48 -31.89
CA ALA A 186 -8.62 -47.49 -32.04
C ALA A 186 -7.77 -47.66 -30.76
N ASN A 187 -7.69 -46.60 -29.95
CA ASN A 187 -6.99 -46.58 -28.67
C ASN A 187 -7.87 -46.99 -27.47
N GLY A 188 -9.07 -47.52 -27.72
CA GLY A 188 -9.95 -48.09 -26.71
C GLY A 188 -10.81 -47.07 -25.94
N ILE A 189 -10.95 -45.85 -26.46
CA ILE A 189 -11.79 -44.81 -25.85
C ILE A 189 -13.16 -44.82 -26.54
N PRO A 190 -14.28 -44.99 -25.79
CA PRO A 190 -15.62 -44.97 -26.35
C PRO A 190 -15.93 -43.68 -27.11
N ARG A 191 -16.79 -43.77 -28.12
CA ARG A 191 -17.14 -42.64 -28.98
C ARG A 191 -17.74 -41.49 -28.17
N GLU A 192 -18.68 -41.78 -27.27
CA GLU A 192 -19.35 -40.74 -26.48
C GLU A 192 -18.33 -39.95 -25.64
N ILE A 193 -17.40 -40.67 -25.01
CA ILE A 193 -16.34 -40.08 -24.19
C ILE A 193 -15.39 -39.23 -25.05
N ALA A 194 -14.99 -39.72 -26.23
CA ALA A 194 -14.12 -38.98 -27.14
C ALA A 194 -14.79 -37.68 -27.63
N GLU A 195 -16.08 -37.73 -27.95
CA GLU A 195 -16.86 -36.56 -28.35
C GLU A 195 -16.96 -35.54 -27.21
N GLU A 196 -17.28 -35.99 -26.00
CA GLU A 196 -17.33 -35.12 -24.81
C GLU A 196 -15.99 -34.47 -24.47
N ILE A 197 -14.87 -35.18 -24.63
CA ILE A 197 -13.52 -34.63 -24.41
C ILE A 197 -13.22 -33.56 -25.47
N TYR A 198 -13.57 -33.81 -26.74
CA TYR A 198 -13.33 -32.86 -27.81
C TYR A 198 -14.15 -31.58 -27.65
N ASP A 199 -15.41 -31.72 -27.21
CA ASP A 199 -16.31 -30.58 -26.96
C ASP A 199 -15.81 -29.74 -25.76
N GLU A 200 -15.26 -30.38 -24.73
CA GLU A 200 -14.60 -29.70 -23.61
C GLU A 200 -13.32 -28.98 -24.05
N MET A 201 -12.49 -29.61 -24.90
CA MET A 201 -11.33 -28.92 -25.48
C MET A 201 -11.75 -27.69 -26.30
N LEU A 202 -12.84 -27.78 -27.07
CA LEU A 202 -13.39 -26.67 -27.86
C LEU A 202 -13.84 -25.49 -27.00
N SER A 203 -14.56 -25.76 -25.91
CA SER A 203 -15.03 -24.70 -25.00
C SER A 203 -13.85 -23.99 -24.33
N PHE A 204 -12.84 -24.75 -23.90
CA PHE A 204 -11.66 -24.21 -23.22
C PHE A 204 -10.60 -23.62 -24.14
N ALA A 205 -10.47 -24.07 -25.39
CA ALA A 205 -9.37 -23.62 -26.25
C ALA A 205 -9.48 -22.16 -26.71
N SER A 206 -10.66 -21.54 -26.58
CA SER A 206 -10.80 -20.07 -26.69
C SER A 206 -10.08 -19.32 -25.56
N TYR A 207 -9.80 -20.01 -24.45
CA TYR A 207 -9.29 -19.47 -23.20
C TYR A 207 -8.01 -20.16 -22.69
N ALA A 208 -7.60 -21.26 -23.33
CA ALA A 208 -6.42 -22.04 -22.97
C ALA A 208 -5.17 -21.17 -23.07
N PHE A 209 -4.35 -21.22 -22.02
CA PHE A 209 -3.21 -20.34 -21.87
C PHE A 209 -1.90 -21.03 -22.26
N ASN A 210 -0.91 -20.27 -22.73
CA ASN A 210 0.40 -20.84 -23.06
C ASN A 210 1.19 -21.08 -21.77
N LYS A 211 1.46 -22.34 -21.43
CA LYS A 211 2.12 -22.72 -20.18
C LYS A 211 3.54 -22.17 -20.10
N ALA A 212 4.29 -22.19 -21.20
CA ALA A 212 5.68 -21.69 -21.20
C ALA A 212 5.75 -20.20 -20.84
N HIS A 213 4.86 -19.38 -21.40
CA HIS A 213 4.76 -17.96 -21.06
C HIS A 213 4.31 -17.76 -19.60
N ALA A 214 3.30 -18.52 -19.15
CA ALA A 214 2.83 -18.46 -17.76
C ALA A 214 3.95 -18.81 -16.76
N ALA A 215 4.69 -19.89 -17.03
CA ALA A 215 5.79 -20.35 -16.20
C ALA A 215 6.90 -19.31 -16.09
N ALA A 216 7.31 -18.70 -17.21
CA ALA A 216 8.34 -17.67 -17.20
C ALA A 216 7.95 -16.46 -16.34
N TYR A 217 6.68 -16.04 -16.39
CA TYR A 217 6.19 -14.92 -15.58
C TYR A 217 5.95 -15.32 -14.11
N ALA A 218 5.53 -16.55 -13.86
CA ALA A 218 5.37 -17.10 -12.51
C ALA A 218 6.70 -17.15 -11.75
N VAL A 219 7.82 -17.43 -12.44
CA VAL A 219 9.17 -17.35 -11.84
C VAL A 219 9.44 -15.92 -11.34
N VAL A 220 9.15 -14.90 -12.14
CA VAL A 220 9.32 -13.50 -11.73
C VAL A 220 8.38 -13.15 -10.57
N ALA A 221 7.13 -13.62 -10.61
CA ALA A 221 6.19 -13.45 -9.50
C ALA A 221 6.73 -14.07 -8.20
N TYR A 222 7.20 -15.32 -8.26
CA TYR A 222 7.82 -16.00 -7.12
C TYR A 222 9.06 -15.27 -6.61
N GLN A 223 9.95 -14.83 -7.51
CA GLN A 223 11.14 -14.05 -7.14
C GLN A 223 10.79 -12.77 -6.37
N THR A 224 9.76 -12.04 -6.82
CA THR A 224 9.28 -10.86 -6.07
C THR A 224 8.65 -11.23 -4.73
N ALA A 225 7.91 -12.33 -4.65
CA ALA A 225 7.35 -12.82 -3.40
C ALA A 225 8.44 -13.26 -2.41
N TYR A 226 9.48 -13.94 -2.89
CA TYR A 226 10.64 -14.35 -2.11
C TYR A 226 11.38 -13.14 -1.51
N LEU A 227 11.65 -12.12 -2.34
CA LEU A 227 12.27 -10.88 -1.88
C LEU A 227 11.40 -10.17 -0.85
N LYS A 228 10.09 -10.09 -1.06
CA LYS A 228 9.17 -9.51 -0.08
C LYS A 228 9.15 -10.28 1.25
N CYS A 229 9.23 -11.61 1.20
CA CYS A 229 9.19 -12.47 2.37
C CYS A 229 10.45 -12.34 3.23
N HIS A 230 11.64 -12.45 2.61
CA HIS A 230 12.91 -12.55 3.32
C HIS A 230 13.68 -11.23 3.44
N TYR A 231 13.53 -10.34 2.45
CA TYR A 231 14.23 -9.05 2.38
C TYR A 231 13.25 -7.90 2.14
N PRO A 232 12.21 -7.77 3.01
CA PRO A 232 11.11 -6.85 2.77
C PRO A 232 11.56 -5.39 2.64
N LYS A 233 12.60 -4.98 3.37
CA LYS A 233 13.04 -3.57 3.40
C LYS A 233 13.71 -3.20 2.09
N GLU A 234 14.63 -4.03 1.62
CA GLU A 234 15.37 -3.87 0.37
C GLU A 234 14.43 -3.98 -0.82
N PHE A 235 13.51 -4.95 -0.79
CA PHE A 235 12.48 -5.11 -1.81
C PHE A 235 11.56 -3.90 -1.90
N MET A 236 11.00 -3.44 -0.78
CA MET A 236 10.09 -2.30 -0.77
C MET A 236 10.79 -0.99 -1.14
N ALA A 237 12.06 -0.80 -0.75
CA ALA A 237 12.87 0.34 -1.20
C ALA A 237 13.08 0.33 -2.73
N ALA A 238 13.43 -0.83 -3.31
CA ALA A 238 13.56 -0.96 -4.76
C ALA A 238 12.21 -0.76 -5.49
N LEU A 239 11.13 -1.28 -4.91
CA LEU A 239 9.78 -1.16 -5.45
C LEU A 239 9.31 0.30 -5.47
N LEU A 240 9.48 1.04 -4.36
CA LEU A 240 9.19 2.48 -4.27
C LEU A 240 10.00 3.28 -5.30
N THR A 241 11.28 2.96 -5.46
CA THR A 241 12.16 3.60 -6.46
C THR A 241 11.70 3.33 -7.90
N SER A 242 11.00 2.23 -8.15
CA SER A 242 10.49 1.92 -9.50
C SER A 242 9.22 2.69 -9.89
N VAL A 243 8.57 3.34 -8.92
CA VAL A 243 7.29 4.05 -9.11
C VAL A 243 7.36 5.53 -8.74
N LEU A 244 8.54 6.13 -8.82
CA LEU A 244 8.77 7.55 -8.47
C LEU A 244 7.82 8.51 -9.19
N ASP A 245 7.46 8.21 -10.44
CA ASP A 245 6.57 9.03 -11.25
C ASP A 245 5.07 8.79 -10.95
N ASN A 246 4.73 7.84 -10.07
CA ASN A 246 3.36 7.47 -9.73
C ASN A 246 3.09 7.64 -8.23
N THR A 247 2.57 8.81 -7.85
CA THR A 247 2.27 9.16 -6.47
C THR A 247 1.27 8.22 -5.81
N THR A 248 0.25 7.75 -6.55
CA THR A 248 -0.73 6.79 -6.04
C THR A 248 -0.07 5.49 -5.60
N LYS A 249 0.81 4.93 -6.44
CA LYS A 249 1.56 3.70 -6.10
C LYS A 249 2.55 3.91 -4.96
N ILE A 250 3.17 5.09 -4.85
CA ILE A 250 4.02 5.43 -3.71
C ILE A 250 3.20 5.42 -2.41
N ILE A 251 2.01 6.00 -2.40
CA ILE A 251 1.11 6.00 -1.23
C ILE A 251 0.73 4.56 -0.86
N GLU A 252 0.28 3.76 -1.84
CA GLU A 252 -0.06 2.34 -1.63
C GLU A 252 1.09 1.55 -1.00
N TYR A 253 2.30 1.63 -1.56
CA TYR A 253 3.46 0.91 -1.05
C TYR A 253 3.99 1.45 0.27
N THR A 254 3.82 2.75 0.55
CA THR A 254 4.15 3.33 1.85
C THR A 254 3.19 2.83 2.92
N GLY A 255 1.89 2.73 2.60
CA GLY A 255 0.90 2.09 3.47
C GLY A 255 1.24 0.62 3.75
N GLU A 256 1.67 -0.12 2.73
CA GLU A 256 2.13 -1.50 2.90
C GLU A 256 3.39 -1.59 3.78
N CYS A 257 4.36 -0.69 3.61
CA CYS A 257 5.53 -0.61 4.50
C CYS A 257 5.09 -0.40 5.96
N HIS A 258 4.14 0.50 6.21
CA HIS A 258 3.61 0.73 7.55
C HIS A 258 2.93 -0.51 8.13
N ARG A 259 2.10 -1.22 7.34
CA ARG A 259 1.46 -2.48 7.73
C ARG A 259 2.49 -3.57 8.09
N MET A 260 3.60 -3.61 7.37
CA MET A 260 4.73 -4.52 7.65
C MET A 260 5.63 -4.05 8.80
N GLY A 261 5.34 -2.91 9.44
CA GLY A 261 6.15 -2.34 10.52
C GLY A 261 7.47 -1.72 10.05
N ILE A 262 7.59 -1.39 8.76
CA ILE A 262 8.77 -0.78 8.16
C ILE A 262 8.61 0.74 8.21
N GLY A 263 9.41 1.40 9.04
CA GLY A 263 9.42 2.86 9.14
C GLY A 263 10.00 3.53 7.89
N LEU A 264 9.40 4.64 7.48
CA LEU A 264 9.92 5.52 6.45
C LEU A 264 10.56 6.76 7.11
N LEU A 265 11.82 7.04 6.79
CA LEU A 265 12.56 8.20 7.24
C LEU A 265 12.46 9.30 6.18
N ALA A 266 12.27 10.54 6.63
CA ALA A 266 12.33 11.74 5.81
C ALA A 266 13.65 11.84 5.01
N PRO A 267 13.68 12.56 3.88
CA PRO A 267 14.91 12.78 3.14
C PRO A 267 15.94 13.50 3.99
N ASP A 268 17.22 13.24 3.74
CA ASP A 268 18.35 13.86 4.41
C ASP A 268 19.47 14.05 3.40
N ILE A 269 19.95 15.27 3.19
CA ILE A 269 20.96 15.56 2.16
C ILE A 269 22.28 14.79 2.39
N ASN A 270 22.59 14.48 3.64
CA ASN A 270 23.81 13.80 4.05
C ASN A 270 23.69 12.28 4.12
N GLU A 271 22.47 11.73 4.01
CA GLU A 271 22.24 10.28 4.15
C GLU A 271 21.39 9.66 3.03
N SER A 272 20.46 10.41 2.44
CA SER A 272 19.64 9.95 1.32
C SER A 272 20.48 9.72 0.07
N GLU A 273 20.09 8.71 -0.70
CA GLU A 273 20.67 8.38 -2.00
C GLU A 273 19.74 8.82 -3.13
N LEU A 274 20.08 8.45 -4.37
CA LEU A 274 19.27 8.76 -5.56
C LEU A 274 17.84 8.21 -5.41
N GLY A 275 17.71 6.92 -5.12
CA GLY A 275 16.45 6.23 -4.84
C GLY A 275 16.24 5.95 -3.36
N PHE A 276 15.12 5.31 -3.03
CA PHE A 276 14.87 4.82 -1.67
C PHE A 276 15.92 3.76 -1.30
N THR A 277 16.38 3.78 -0.05
CA THR A 277 17.42 2.86 0.43
C THR A 277 17.11 2.38 1.84
N VAL A 278 17.71 1.25 2.23
CA VAL A 278 17.60 0.74 3.60
C VAL A 278 18.70 1.35 4.46
N GLN A 279 18.31 1.97 5.57
CA GLN A 279 19.22 2.60 6.51
C GLN A 279 18.70 2.41 7.95
N GLN A 280 19.57 1.95 8.86
CA GLN A 280 19.23 1.70 10.28
C GLN A 280 17.95 0.85 10.46
N GLY A 281 17.75 -0.14 9.58
CA GLY A 281 16.58 -1.02 9.61
C GLY A 281 15.26 -0.39 9.19
N LYS A 282 15.28 0.84 8.65
CA LYS A 282 14.16 1.59 8.08
C LYS A 282 14.42 1.91 6.60
N ILE A 283 13.43 2.42 5.90
CA ILE A 283 13.59 2.93 4.53
C ILE A 283 13.84 4.43 4.60
N ARG A 284 14.90 4.91 3.96
CA ARG A 284 15.21 6.33 3.78
C ARG A 284 14.64 6.82 2.46
N PHE A 285 13.97 7.98 2.50
CA PHE A 285 13.43 8.62 1.31
C PHE A 285 14.52 8.96 0.29
N GLY A 286 14.29 8.61 -0.98
CA GLY A 286 15.21 8.92 -2.07
C GLY A 286 15.06 10.36 -2.55
N LEU A 287 16.16 11.03 -2.88
CA LEU A 287 16.13 12.43 -3.34
C LEU A 287 15.40 12.60 -4.69
N LEU A 288 15.39 11.57 -5.54
CA LEU A 288 14.73 11.60 -6.85
C LEU A 288 13.19 11.59 -6.74
N ALA A 289 12.64 11.24 -5.58
CA ALA A 289 11.20 11.32 -5.32
C ALA A 289 10.70 12.76 -5.09
N LEU A 290 11.62 13.73 -4.95
CA LEU A 290 11.28 15.14 -4.77
C LEU A 290 10.95 15.79 -6.12
N LYS A 291 9.77 16.42 -6.21
CA LYS A 291 9.38 17.23 -7.37
C LYS A 291 10.38 18.37 -7.56
N ASN A 292 10.57 18.76 -8.82
CA ASN A 292 11.49 19.82 -9.25
C ASN A 292 12.99 19.54 -9.03
N VAL A 293 13.37 18.35 -8.54
CA VAL A 293 14.77 17.95 -8.37
C VAL A 293 15.15 16.97 -9.49
N GLY A 294 16.06 17.37 -10.36
CA GLY A 294 16.50 16.56 -11.50
C GLY A 294 17.49 15.45 -11.11
N ARG A 295 17.44 14.33 -11.81
CA ARG A 295 18.38 13.21 -11.62
C ARG A 295 19.85 13.63 -11.72
N SER A 296 20.21 14.36 -12.77
CA SER A 296 21.61 14.81 -12.98
C SER A 296 22.12 15.68 -11.84
N LEU A 297 21.26 16.55 -11.30
CA LEU A 297 21.57 17.39 -10.14
C LEU A 297 21.83 16.53 -8.90
N ILE A 298 20.99 15.54 -8.63
CA ILE A 298 21.16 14.64 -7.49
C ILE A 298 22.45 13.83 -7.63
N GLU A 299 22.72 13.28 -8.81
CA GLU A 299 23.95 12.53 -9.07
C GLU A 299 25.19 13.40 -8.83
N ALA A 300 25.19 14.66 -9.28
CA ALA A 300 26.27 15.62 -9.02
C ALA A 300 26.43 15.94 -7.52
N VAL A 301 25.31 16.17 -6.81
CA VAL A 301 25.30 16.39 -5.36
C VAL A 301 25.86 15.19 -4.60
N LEU A 302 25.46 13.97 -4.96
CA LEU A 302 25.95 12.75 -4.31
C LEU A 302 27.44 12.53 -4.60
N GLN A 303 27.89 12.77 -5.83
CA GLN A 303 29.32 12.70 -6.18
C GLN A 303 30.14 13.70 -5.36
N GLU A 304 29.67 14.95 -5.26
CA GLU A 304 30.37 15.97 -4.49
C GLU A 304 30.36 15.68 -2.98
N ARG A 305 29.25 15.18 -2.44
CA ARG A 305 29.17 14.71 -1.05
C ARG A 305 30.17 13.58 -0.78
N ASN A 306 30.31 12.64 -1.72
CA ASN A 306 31.26 11.53 -1.58
C ASN A 306 32.72 11.98 -1.67
N ALA A 307 33.01 13.03 -2.46
CA ALA A 307 34.37 13.57 -2.61
C ALA A 307 34.76 14.54 -1.47
N GLY A 308 33.90 15.50 -1.14
CA GLY A 308 34.18 16.56 -0.15
C GLY A 308 33.55 16.35 1.23
N GLY A 309 32.92 15.20 1.47
CA GLY A 309 32.28 14.85 2.74
C GLY A 309 30.90 15.50 2.96
N LYS A 310 30.34 15.28 4.15
CA LYS A 310 29.01 15.77 4.54
C LYS A 310 28.91 17.30 4.46
N TYR A 311 27.74 17.79 4.05
CA TYR A 311 27.41 19.21 4.07
C TYR A 311 27.20 19.68 5.51
N LYS A 312 27.74 20.85 5.83
CA LYS A 312 27.71 21.42 7.20
C LYS A 312 26.49 22.31 7.46
N ASN A 313 26.14 23.15 6.49
CA ASN A 313 25.05 24.12 6.55
C ASN A 313 24.57 24.45 5.12
N LEU A 314 23.46 25.18 4.98
CA LEU A 314 22.86 25.46 3.66
C LEU A 314 23.78 26.29 2.76
N TYR A 315 24.55 27.22 3.32
CA TYR A 315 25.51 28.01 2.56
C TYR A 315 26.66 27.14 2.01
N ASN A 316 27.21 26.25 2.82
CA ASN A 316 28.22 25.27 2.42
C ASN A 316 27.72 24.37 1.29
N PHE A 317 26.47 23.93 1.37
CA PHE A 317 25.82 23.19 0.28
C PHE A 317 25.79 24.02 -1.00
N CYS A 318 25.16 25.21 -0.97
CA CYS A 318 25.02 26.09 -2.13
C CYS A 318 26.38 26.46 -2.76
N LYS A 319 27.41 26.71 -1.94
CA LYS A 319 28.77 27.03 -2.39
C LYS A 319 29.42 25.86 -3.12
N ARG A 320 29.34 24.65 -2.58
CA ARG A 320 29.94 23.44 -3.17
C ARG A 320 29.20 22.97 -4.42
N THR A 321 27.90 23.22 -4.50
CA THR A 321 27.07 22.85 -5.67
C THR A 321 26.94 23.97 -6.70
N HIS A 322 27.66 25.08 -6.53
CA HIS A 322 27.57 26.22 -7.44
C HIS A 322 28.01 25.80 -8.86
N GLY A 323 27.19 26.09 -9.87
CA GLY A 323 27.44 25.74 -11.27
C GLY A 323 26.93 24.37 -11.71
N MET A 324 26.38 23.54 -10.80
CA MET A 324 25.87 22.19 -11.11
C MET A 324 24.43 22.16 -11.65
N GLU A 325 24.03 23.12 -12.49
CA GLU A 325 22.63 23.29 -12.95
C GLU A 325 21.59 23.38 -11.80
N MET A 326 22.04 23.83 -10.62
CA MET A 326 21.17 24.02 -9.47
C MET A 326 20.13 25.10 -9.76
N ASN A 327 18.86 24.77 -9.64
CA ASN A 327 17.77 25.72 -9.79
C ASN A 327 17.14 26.06 -8.44
N ARG A 328 16.63 27.29 -8.29
CA ARG A 328 16.02 27.76 -7.04
C ARG A 328 14.85 26.88 -6.58
N ARG A 329 14.03 26.38 -7.50
CA ARG A 329 12.88 25.51 -7.19
C ARG A 329 13.31 24.18 -6.58
N ALA A 330 14.45 23.63 -6.98
CA ALA A 330 15.02 22.40 -6.45
C ALA A 330 15.45 22.60 -5.00
N LEU A 331 16.14 23.71 -4.70
CA LEU A 331 16.51 24.09 -3.33
C LEU A 331 15.27 24.28 -2.44
N GLU A 332 14.28 25.04 -2.92
CA GLU A 332 13.01 25.22 -2.20
C GLU A 332 12.32 23.86 -1.95
N SER A 333 12.36 22.96 -2.93
CA SER A 333 11.75 21.62 -2.79
C SER A 333 12.50 20.75 -1.78
N MET A 334 13.83 20.78 -1.77
CA MET A 334 14.65 20.10 -0.77
C MET A 334 14.41 20.64 0.64
N ILE A 335 14.37 21.98 0.81
CA ILE A 335 14.08 22.62 2.10
C ILE A 335 12.68 22.19 2.60
N LYS A 336 11.64 22.37 1.77
CA LYS A 336 10.26 22.01 2.10
C LYS A 336 10.09 20.54 2.49
N SER A 337 10.89 19.64 1.89
CA SER A 337 10.84 18.20 2.17
C SER A 337 11.52 17.78 3.47
N GLY A 338 12.29 18.67 4.10
CA GLY A 338 13.08 18.36 5.29
C GLY A 338 14.47 17.80 5.02
N ALA A 339 14.93 17.78 3.77
CA ALA A 339 16.26 17.26 3.42
C ALA A 339 17.41 17.97 4.13
N PHE A 340 17.21 19.21 4.58
CA PHE A 340 18.19 20.02 5.28
C PHE A 340 17.96 20.11 6.80
N ASP A 341 16.95 19.44 7.34
CA ASP A 341 16.61 19.52 8.78
C ASP A 341 17.74 18.97 9.68
N CYS A 342 18.65 18.16 9.12
CA CYS A 342 19.82 17.63 9.82
C CYS A 342 20.97 18.65 9.96
N ILE A 343 21.01 19.69 9.14
CA ILE A 343 22.06 20.71 9.14
C ILE A 343 21.55 22.07 9.64
N GLU A 344 20.26 22.34 9.50
CA GLU A 344 19.62 23.58 9.90
C GLU A 344 18.27 23.28 10.57
N ALA A 345 18.01 23.90 11.72
CA ALA A 345 16.86 23.54 12.54
C ALA A 345 15.52 24.08 12.03
N LYS A 346 15.53 25.12 11.17
CA LYS A 346 14.31 25.87 10.82
C LYS A 346 14.13 26.05 9.30
N ARG A 347 13.10 25.42 8.73
CA ARG A 347 12.77 25.49 7.30
C ARG A 347 12.37 26.90 6.88
N ARG A 348 11.63 27.64 7.70
CA ARG A 348 11.31 29.04 7.40
C ARG A 348 12.56 29.92 7.27
N ALA A 349 13.50 29.76 8.20
CA ALA A 349 14.73 30.55 8.21
C ALA A 349 15.55 30.30 6.93
N MET A 350 15.65 29.03 6.52
CA MET A 350 16.27 28.64 5.25
C MET A 350 15.56 29.26 4.04
N MET A 351 14.22 29.22 4.00
CA MET A 351 13.45 29.78 2.88
C MET A 351 13.62 31.30 2.74
N GLU A 352 13.62 32.03 3.85
CA GLU A 352 13.81 33.50 3.86
C GLU A 352 15.25 33.90 3.51
N ALA A 353 16.25 33.10 3.94
CA ALA A 353 17.66 33.38 3.67
C ALA A 353 18.15 32.92 2.29
N LEU A 354 17.41 32.02 1.61
CA LEU A 354 17.83 31.37 0.37
C LEU A 354 18.32 32.35 -0.70
N GLU A 355 17.59 33.45 -0.91
CA GLU A 355 17.95 34.45 -1.94
C GLU A 355 19.27 35.15 -1.61
N ASN A 356 19.49 35.48 -0.34
CA ASN A 356 20.70 36.15 0.09
C ASN A 356 21.90 35.19 0.06
N ILE A 357 21.71 33.92 0.44
CA ILE A 357 22.73 32.87 0.32
C ILE A 357 23.19 32.73 -1.13
N LEU A 358 22.25 32.64 -2.09
CA LEU A 358 22.58 32.51 -3.51
C LEU A 358 23.36 33.73 -4.03
N LYS A 359 22.97 34.95 -3.65
CA LYS A 359 23.70 36.18 -4.00
C LYS A 359 25.12 36.20 -3.42
N SER A 360 25.28 35.78 -2.17
CA SER A 360 26.58 35.67 -1.51
C SER A 360 27.48 34.66 -2.20
N VAL A 361 26.97 33.47 -2.51
CA VAL A 361 27.72 32.42 -3.24
C VAL A 361 28.16 32.92 -4.62
N GLU A 362 27.30 33.63 -5.35
CA GLU A 362 27.66 34.19 -6.66
C GLU A 362 28.75 35.27 -6.55
N ALA A 363 28.68 36.12 -5.52
CA ALA A 363 29.71 37.12 -5.24
C ALA A 363 31.06 36.48 -4.89
N ASP A 364 31.05 35.41 -4.10
CA ASP A 364 32.27 34.67 -3.73
C ASP A 364 32.88 33.93 -4.93
N ALA A 365 32.05 33.37 -5.80
CA ALA A 365 32.51 32.76 -7.06
C ALA A 365 33.19 33.81 -7.96
N LYS A 366 32.63 35.03 -8.06
CA LYS A 366 33.24 36.14 -8.81
C LYS A 366 34.55 36.62 -8.18
N LYS A 367 34.62 36.71 -6.85
CA LYS A 367 35.84 37.08 -6.12
C LYS A 367 36.94 36.06 -6.31
N ASN A 368 36.64 34.76 -6.26
CA ASN A 368 37.65 33.71 -6.49
C ASN A 368 38.21 33.75 -7.92
N LEU A 369 37.35 34.02 -8.92
CA LEU A 369 37.78 34.19 -10.31
C LEU A 369 38.62 35.46 -10.51
N ALA A 370 38.26 36.55 -9.84
CA ALA A 370 39.02 37.81 -9.86
C ALA A 370 40.34 37.69 -9.08
N GLY A 371 40.35 36.98 -7.96
CA GLY A 371 41.52 36.71 -7.13
C GLY A 371 42.54 35.80 -7.81
N GLN A 372 42.13 34.91 -8.72
CA GLN A 372 43.05 34.17 -9.60
C GLN A 372 43.74 35.06 -10.65
N LEU A 373 43.11 36.16 -11.07
CA LEU A 373 43.76 37.18 -11.91
C LEU A 373 44.68 38.07 -11.07
N ASP A 374 44.33 38.32 -9.82
CA ASP A 374 45.11 39.12 -8.87
C ASP A 374 46.29 38.35 -8.25
N LEU A 375 46.30 37.01 -8.30
CA LEU A 375 47.42 36.18 -7.83
C LEU A 375 48.70 36.36 -8.68
N PHE A 376 48.56 36.91 -9.90
CA PHE A 376 49.70 37.38 -10.70
C PHE A 376 50.15 38.81 -10.35
N ALA A 377 49.33 39.57 -9.63
CA ALA A 377 49.64 40.93 -9.16
C ALA A 377 49.98 41.00 -7.66
N ALA A 378 49.63 39.98 -6.86
CA ALA A 378 49.71 39.95 -5.40
C ALA A 378 50.91 39.15 -4.85
N PHE A 379 52.06 39.12 -5.55
CA PHE A 379 53.34 38.72 -4.93
C PHE A 379 53.86 39.72 -3.88
N SER A 380 53.03 40.68 -3.47
CA SER A 380 53.36 41.70 -2.49
C SER A 380 52.13 42.05 -1.65
N GLN A 381 51.65 41.10 -0.84
CA GLN A 381 51.20 41.32 0.54
C GLN A 381 50.54 40.05 1.07
N GLU A 382 51.11 39.51 2.15
CA GLU A 382 50.43 38.55 3.02
C GLU A 382 49.26 39.26 3.68
N SER A 383 48.05 39.10 3.15
CA SER A 383 46.83 39.33 3.91
C SER A 383 46.22 37.98 4.25
N GLU A 384 46.06 37.76 5.55
CA GLU A 384 45.31 36.65 6.13
C GLU A 384 43.96 36.50 5.41
N GLU A 385 43.76 35.36 4.76
CA GLU A 385 42.47 34.98 4.19
C GLU A 385 41.46 34.81 5.33
N GLU A 386 40.62 35.82 5.56
CA GLU A 386 39.36 35.62 6.29
C GLU A 386 38.52 34.62 5.48
N THR A 387 38.57 33.36 5.86
CA THR A 387 37.66 32.33 5.37
C THR A 387 36.22 32.74 5.70
N PHE A 388 35.48 33.23 4.71
CA PHE A 388 34.02 33.38 4.73
C PHE A 388 33.35 31.99 4.81
N GLU A 389 33.52 31.28 5.93
CA GLU A 389 32.93 29.96 6.16
C GLU A 389 31.47 30.02 6.66
N ASP A 390 31.05 31.11 7.30
CA ASP A 390 29.75 31.14 7.99
C ASP A 390 28.85 32.29 7.54
N TYR A 391 28.08 32.07 6.46
CA TYR A 391 26.83 32.82 6.29
C TYR A 391 25.86 32.37 7.38
N ARG A 392 25.59 33.23 8.35
CA ARG A 392 24.62 32.94 9.42
C ARG A 392 23.21 33.24 8.95
N ILE A 393 22.37 32.22 8.92
CA ILE A 393 20.93 32.36 8.65
C ILE A 393 20.29 33.12 9.82
N PRO A 394 19.56 34.22 9.57
CA PRO A 394 18.83 34.93 10.62
C PRO A 394 17.81 34.03 11.31
N ASP A 395 17.76 34.09 12.65
CA ASP A 395 16.80 33.29 13.39
C ASP A 395 15.37 33.83 13.22
N CYS A 396 14.39 32.94 13.04
CA CYS A 396 12.98 33.30 12.92
C CYS A 396 12.07 32.25 13.58
N THR A 397 10.77 32.56 13.65
CA THR A 397 9.76 31.63 14.17
C THR A 397 9.43 30.58 13.12
N GLU A 398 9.56 29.29 13.47
CA GLU A 398 9.27 28.21 12.53
C GLU A 398 7.80 28.20 12.07
N TYR A 399 7.55 27.64 10.89
CA TYR A 399 6.21 27.37 10.39
C TYR A 399 5.40 26.50 11.38
N PRO A 400 4.07 26.71 11.45
CA PRO A 400 3.19 25.78 12.14
C PRO A 400 3.31 24.36 11.54
N PRO A 401 3.12 23.29 12.34
CA PRO A 401 3.23 21.90 11.87
C PRO A 401 2.35 21.60 10.64
N GLU A 402 1.15 22.16 10.59
CA GLU A 402 0.22 22.02 9.46
C GLU A 402 0.81 22.55 8.15
N VAL A 403 1.55 23.66 8.21
CA VAL A 403 2.22 24.26 7.06
C VAL A 403 3.43 23.43 6.64
N LEU A 404 4.19 22.87 7.60
CA LEU A 404 5.32 21.97 7.30
C LEU A 404 4.84 20.70 6.58
N LEU A 405 3.80 20.06 7.09
CA LEU A 405 3.19 18.89 6.47
C LEU A 405 2.66 19.21 5.06
N GLN A 406 2.04 20.38 4.89
CA GLN A 406 1.57 20.82 3.58
C GLN A 406 2.73 21.02 2.59
N GLN A 407 3.84 21.61 3.04
CA GLN A 407 5.04 21.78 2.23
C GLN A 407 5.64 20.44 1.82
N GLU A 408 5.69 19.46 2.71
CA GLU A 408 6.14 18.10 2.41
C GLU A 408 5.28 17.44 1.33
N LYS A 409 3.95 17.53 1.47
CA LYS A 409 3.01 16.96 0.50
C LYS A 409 3.08 17.66 -0.85
N GLU A 410 3.28 18.98 -0.87
CA GLU A 410 3.46 19.75 -2.10
C GLU A 410 4.62 19.18 -2.93
N VAL A 411 5.77 18.94 -2.29
CA VAL A 411 7.04 18.61 -2.98
C VAL A 411 7.31 17.12 -3.12
N SER A 412 6.75 16.28 -2.26
CA SER A 412 6.96 14.81 -2.29
C SER A 412 5.69 14.03 -2.65
N GLY A 413 4.52 14.65 -2.55
CA GLY A 413 3.23 13.96 -2.67
C GLY A 413 2.80 13.20 -1.40
N LEU A 414 3.64 13.18 -0.36
CA LEU A 414 3.43 12.47 0.89
C LEU A 414 3.61 13.42 2.08
N TYR A 415 3.03 13.04 3.22
CA TYR A 415 3.43 13.63 4.50
C TYR A 415 4.58 12.79 5.08
N LEU A 416 5.74 13.41 5.28
CA LEU A 416 6.99 12.71 5.59
C LEU A 416 7.28 12.68 7.09
N SER A 417 6.94 13.76 7.81
CA SER A 417 7.19 13.92 9.24
C SER A 417 6.03 13.47 10.15
N GLY A 418 4.86 13.16 9.58
CA GLY A 418 3.66 12.73 10.29
C GLY A 418 2.43 12.79 9.39
N HIS A 419 1.22 12.70 9.92
CA HIS A 419 -0.04 12.91 9.21
C HIS A 419 -0.88 13.98 9.91
N PRO A 420 -1.67 14.80 9.19
CA PRO A 420 -2.58 15.78 9.83
C PRO A 420 -3.54 15.16 10.87
N LEU A 421 -3.90 13.89 10.69
CA LEU A 421 -4.73 13.11 11.62
C LEU A 421 -3.98 12.62 12.87
N ASP A 422 -2.65 12.65 12.90
CA ASP A 422 -1.87 12.11 14.02
C ASP A 422 -2.21 12.81 15.34
N ARG A 423 -2.46 14.12 15.29
CA ARG A 423 -2.92 14.93 16.44
C ARG A 423 -4.21 14.41 17.06
N TYR A 424 -5.03 13.72 16.27
CA TYR A 424 -6.35 13.27 16.66
C TYR A 424 -6.46 11.74 16.82
N ARG A 425 -5.35 11.00 16.71
CA ARG A 425 -5.35 9.52 16.76
C ARG A 425 -6.11 8.95 17.96
N ASP A 426 -5.84 9.46 19.15
CA ASP A 426 -6.49 8.98 20.38
C ASP A 426 -8.00 9.25 20.38
N SER A 427 -8.41 10.41 19.86
CA SER A 427 -9.82 10.77 19.71
C SER A 427 -10.51 9.91 18.65
N ILE A 428 -9.85 9.66 17.52
CA ILE A 428 -10.36 8.82 16.43
C ILE A 428 -10.53 7.38 16.90
N ALA A 429 -9.57 6.83 17.65
CA ALA A 429 -9.61 5.46 18.16
C ALA A 429 -10.78 5.22 19.14
N GLN A 430 -11.25 6.26 19.83
CA GLN A 430 -12.42 6.19 20.72
C GLN A 430 -13.75 6.35 19.99
N MET A 431 -13.71 6.77 18.72
CA MET A 431 -14.88 7.00 17.88
C MET A 431 -15.06 5.85 16.89
N ARG A 432 -16.30 5.59 16.44
CA ARG A 432 -16.61 4.54 15.44
C ARG A 432 -16.20 4.98 14.03
N ALA A 433 -14.91 5.25 13.84
CA ALA A 433 -14.33 5.60 12.56
C ALA A 433 -14.31 4.39 11.61
N THR A 434 -14.74 4.59 10.37
CA THR A 434 -14.59 3.60 9.29
C THR A 434 -13.29 3.90 8.54
N PRO A 435 -12.28 3.02 8.57
CA PRO A 435 -11.06 3.20 7.77
C PRO A 435 -11.38 3.19 6.28
N ILE A 436 -10.81 4.11 5.51
CA ILE A 436 -11.04 4.19 4.06
C ILE A 436 -10.60 2.91 3.35
N SER A 437 -9.56 2.22 3.82
CA SER A 437 -9.10 0.95 3.25
C SER A 437 -10.20 -0.13 3.23
N MET A 438 -11.12 -0.11 4.18
CA MET A 438 -12.26 -1.04 4.26
C MET A 438 -13.27 -0.77 3.14
N LEU A 439 -13.46 0.50 2.79
CA LEU A 439 -14.38 0.92 1.72
C LEU A 439 -13.78 0.77 0.32
N ASN A 440 -12.46 0.61 0.24
CA ASN A 440 -11.73 0.34 -1.00
C ASN A 440 -11.42 -1.15 -1.20
N ALA A 441 -11.84 -2.02 -0.27
CA ALA A 441 -11.65 -3.46 -0.39
C ALA A 441 -12.60 -4.06 -1.45
N GLU A 442 -12.35 -5.29 -1.91
CA GLU A 442 -13.21 -5.91 -2.95
C GLU A 442 -14.59 -6.31 -2.43
N ASP A 443 -14.69 -6.60 -1.14
CA ASP A 443 -15.93 -6.76 -0.38
C ASP A 443 -16.62 -5.42 -0.06
N ALA A 444 -16.14 -4.29 -0.62
CA ALA A 444 -16.79 -2.99 -0.49
C ALA A 444 -18.29 -3.03 -0.87
N HIS A 445 -18.68 -3.89 -1.80
CA HIS A 445 -20.08 -4.09 -2.18
C HIS A 445 -20.98 -4.54 -1.01
N GLU A 446 -20.43 -5.21 0.02
CA GLU A 446 -21.17 -5.56 1.24
C GLU A 446 -21.52 -4.34 2.11
N TYR A 447 -20.77 -3.26 1.94
CA TYR A 447 -20.97 -1.98 2.64
C TYR A 447 -21.89 -1.03 1.86
N ASP A 448 -22.45 -1.44 0.71
CA ASP A 448 -23.33 -0.58 -0.07
C ASP A 448 -24.56 -0.12 0.74
N ASN A 449 -24.88 1.16 0.65
CA ASN A 449 -25.90 1.86 1.43
C ASN A 449 -25.71 1.86 2.96
N GLN A 450 -24.58 1.38 3.48
CA GLN A 450 -24.29 1.49 4.91
C GLN A 450 -23.86 2.91 5.29
N GLU A 451 -24.20 3.31 6.52
CA GLU A 451 -23.73 4.57 7.11
C GLU A 451 -22.26 4.44 7.52
N VAL A 452 -21.44 5.38 7.08
CA VAL A 452 -20.00 5.43 7.33
C VAL A 452 -19.61 6.77 7.94
N MET A 453 -18.63 6.73 8.82
CA MET A 453 -18.06 7.92 9.46
C MET A 453 -16.57 7.98 9.18
N LEU A 454 -16.15 8.94 8.36
CA LEU A 454 -14.77 9.12 7.96
C LEU A 454 -14.11 10.23 8.77
N PHE A 455 -12.91 9.96 9.28
CA PHE A 455 -12.01 10.94 9.86
C PHE A 455 -10.87 11.15 8.88
N CYS A 456 -10.89 12.28 8.19
CA CYS A 456 -10.10 12.44 6.97
C CYS A 456 -9.59 13.85 6.78
N THR A 457 -8.60 14.00 5.90
CA THR A 457 -8.14 15.28 5.37
C THR A 457 -8.72 15.46 3.97
N ILE A 458 -9.32 16.61 3.70
CA ILE A 458 -9.84 16.95 2.38
C ILE A 458 -8.67 17.33 1.48
N VAL A 459 -8.25 16.46 0.58
CA VAL A 459 -7.08 16.65 -0.28
C VAL A 459 -7.37 17.59 -1.44
N LYS A 460 -8.56 17.44 -2.03
CA LYS A 460 -8.94 18.15 -3.25
C LYS A 460 -10.43 18.42 -3.24
N MET A 461 -10.83 19.59 -3.73
CA MET A 461 -12.23 19.94 -3.92
C MET A 461 -12.48 20.39 -5.35
N LYS A 462 -13.47 19.78 -6.00
CA LYS A 462 -13.96 20.21 -7.32
C LYS A 462 -15.44 20.52 -7.25
N THR A 463 -15.78 21.81 -7.37
CA THR A 463 -17.17 22.25 -7.46
C THR A 463 -17.69 22.17 -8.89
N MET A 464 -18.91 21.68 -9.07
CA MET A 464 -19.60 21.64 -10.36
C MET A 464 -21.05 22.08 -10.19
N ASN A 465 -21.62 22.70 -11.22
CA ASN A 465 -23.05 22.97 -11.27
C ASN A 465 -23.76 21.78 -11.92
N THR A 466 -24.80 21.29 -11.26
CA THR A 466 -25.69 20.25 -11.77
C THR A 466 -26.51 20.78 -12.95
N ARG A 467 -27.14 19.87 -13.71
CA ARG A 467 -28.05 20.23 -14.82
C ARG A 467 -29.25 21.09 -14.36
N SER A 468 -29.61 21.04 -13.08
CA SER A 468 -30.65 21.86 -12.47
C SER A 468 -30.14 23.22 -11.94
N GLY A 469 -28.85 23.54 -12.12
CA GLY A 469 -28.24 24.79 -11.67
C GLY A 469 -27.77 24.79 -10.21
N ALA A 470 -28.00 23.70 -9.45
CA ALA A 470 -27.52 23.58 -8.07
C ALA A 470 -26.03 23.20 -8.01
N THR A 471 -25.26 23.81 -7.10
CA THR A 471 -23.81 23.57 -6.95
C THR A 471 -23.55 22.32 -6.10
N MET A 472 -22.77 21.37 -6.61
CA MET A 472 -22.29 20.18 -5.92
C MET A 472 -20.75 20.19 -5.84
N ALA A 473 -20.17 19.46 -4.90
CA ALA A 473 -18.72 19.30 -4.78
C ALA A 473 -18.32 17.82 -4.78
N PHE A 474 -17.28 17.49 -5.54
CA PHE A 474 -16.54 16.24 -5.44
C PHE A 474 -15.31 16.50 -4.59
N LEU A 475 -15.21 15.81 -3.46
CA LEU A 475 -14.06 15.86 -2.58
C LEU A 475 -13.24 14.59 -2.78
N THR A 476 -11.93 14.73 -2.84
CA THR A 476 -11.02 13.61 -2.60
C THR A 476 -10.55 13.72 -1.16
N VAL A 477 -10.82 12.70 -0.35
CA VAL A 477 -10.43 12.69 1.05
C VAL A 477 -9.47 11.55 1.31
N GLU A 478 -8.60 11.72 2.30
CA GLU A 478 -7.63 10.70 2.70
C GLU A 478 -7.59 10.53 4.22
N ASP A 479 -7.27 9.32 4.65
CA ASP A 479 -6.95 8.99 6.03
C ASP A 479 -5.60 8.26 6.09
N LEU A 480 -5.28 7.68 7.24
CA LEU A 480 -4.05 6.90 7.42
C LEU A 480 -4.00 5.59 6.60
N SER A 481 -5.12 5.20 5.98
CA SER A 481 -5.32 3.91 5.32
C SER A 481 -5.52 4.02 3.79
N GLY A 482 -5.95 5.17 3.28
CA GLY A 482 -6.08 5.39 1.83
C GLY A 482 -6.85 6.65 1.45
N THR A 483 -7.29 6.71 0.19
CA THR A 483 -8.04 7.83 -0.40
C THR A 483 -9.39 7.36 -0.94
N ILE A 484 -10.44 8.18 -0.83
CA ILE A 484 -11.76 7.91 -1.42
C ILE A 484 -12.42 9.19 -1.95
N GLU A 485 -13.29 9.04 -2.96
CA GLU A 485 -14.12 10.14 -3.46
C GLU A 485 -15.38 10.30 -2.62
N VAL A 486 -15.66 11.54 -2.22
CA VAL A 486 -16.84 11.92 -1.45
C VAL A 486 -17.67 12.92 -2.25
N LEU A 487 -18.96 12.63 -2.41
CA LEU A 487 -19.92 13.46 -3.09
C LEU A 487 -20.69 14.32 -2.08
N VAL A 488 -20.63 15.65 -2.25
CA VAL A 488 -21.35 16.62 -1.41
C VAL A 488 -22.37 17.35 -2.28
N PHE A 489 -23.66 17.08 -2.03
CA PHE A 489 -24.75 17.76 -2.73
C PHE A 489 -24.99 19.19 -2.19
N SER A 490 -25.71 19.99 -2.98
CA SER A 490 -25.94 21.43 -2.70
C SER A 490 -26.50 21.71 -1.31
N GLY A 491 -27.44 20.89 -0.82
CA GLY A 491 -28.03 21.08 0.50
C GLY A 491 -27.01 20.94 1.64
N VAL A 492 -26.09 19.98 1.51
CA VAL A 492 -25.01 19.75 2.48
C VAL A 492 -23.94 20.84 2.34
N LEU A 493 -23.60 21.22 1.12
CA LEU A 493 -22.62 22.29 0.85
C LEU A 493 -23.09 23.66 1.36
N GLN A 494 -24.38 23.98 1.27
CA GLN A 494 -24.93 25.21 1.84
C GLN A 494 -24.91 25.23 3.37
N ARG A 495 -25.09 24.07 4.02
CA ARG A 495 -25.12 23.95 5.48
C ARG A 495 -23.74 23.88 6.11
N PHE A 496 -22.80 23.17 5.46
CA PHE A 496 -21.51 22.80 6.03
C PHE A 496 -20.32 23.30 5.20
N GLY A 497 -20.55 24.10 4.16
CA GLY A 497 -19.53 24.55 3.22
C GLY A 497 -18.38 25.35 3.86
N GLU A 498 -18.57 25.92 5.04
CA GLU A 498 -17.50 26.58 5.79
C GLU A 498 -16.35 25.63 6.17
N TRP A 499 -16.67 24.35 6.39
CA TRP A 499 -15.73 23.30 6.79
C TRP A 499 -15.22 22.49 5.60
N VAL A 500 -15.82 22.66 4.42
CA VAL A 500 -15.40 22.00 3.19
C VAL A 500 -14.32 22.86 2.51
N LYS A 501 -13.07 22.68 2.94
CA LYS A 501 -11.90 23.40 2.40
C LYS A 501 -10.77 22.41 2.13
N GLU A 502 -9.96 22.71 1.11
CA GLU A 502 -8.76 21.92 0.85
C GLU A 502 -7.79 22.00 2.04
N ASN A 503 -7.20 20.85 2.37
CA ASN A 503 -6.33 20.56 3.52
C ASN A 503 -7.01 20.68 4.90
N ALA A 504 -8.33 20.85 4.96
CA ALA A 504 -9.04 20.80 6.24
C ALA A 504 -9.14 19.37 6.76
N VAL A 505 -8.97 19.20 8.07
CA VAL A 505 -9.25 17.95 8.78
C VAL A 505 -10.72 17.92 9.15
N ALA A 506 -11.46 16.95 8.64
CA ALA A 506 -12.91 16.91 8.73
C ALA A 506 -13.43 15.53 9.15
N VAL A 507 -14.59 15.54 9.80
CA VAL A 507 -15.42 14.36 10.05
C VAL A 507 -16.55 14.36 9.03
N ILE A 508 -16.63 13.32 8.22
CA ILE A 508 -17.67 13.17 7.20
C ILE A 508 -18.56 12.01 7.60
N LYS A 509 -19.85 12.29 7.79
CA LYS A 509 -20.89 11.27 7.95
C LYS A 509 -21.66 11.15 6.64
N GLY A 510 -21.87 9.94 6.18
CA GLY A 510 -22.56 9.72 4.93
C GLY A 510 -22.85 8.25 4.67
N ARG A 511 -23.30 7.97 3.45
CA ARG A 511 -23.58 6.61 3.01
C ARG A 511 -22.58 6.18 1.95
N PHE A 512 -22.04 4.98 2.10
CA PHE A 512 -21.22 4.38 1.07
C PHE A 512 -22.10 3.92 -0.09
N SER A 513 -21.65 4.19 -1.32
CA SER A 513 -22.30 3.80 -2.56
C SER A 513 -21.28 3.10 -3.44
N PHE A 514 -21.53 1.83 -3.74
CA PHE A 514 -20.68 1.03 -4.61
C PHE A 514 -21.32 0.91 -6.00
N ARG A 515 -20.52 1.14 -7.04
CA ARG A 515 -20.92 0.86 -8.44
C ARG A 515 -19.79 0.13 -9.15
N GLU A 516 -20.08 -1.05 -9.70
CA GLU A 516 -19.08 -1.91 -10.37
C GLU A 516 -18.21 -1.18 -11.40
N ASN A 517 -18.75 -0.18 -12.11
CA ASN A 517 -18.04 0.57 -13.14
C ASN A 517 -17.35 1.86 -12.66
N GLU A 518 -17.66 2.38 -11.46
CA GLU A 518 -17.14 3.68 -10.97
C GLU A 518 -16.38 3.58 -9.63
N GLY A 519 -16.35 2.40 -9.01
CA GLY A 519 -15.76 2.18 -7.69
C GLY A 519 -16.65 2.64 -6.53
N GLY A 520 -16.11 2.57 -5.32
CA GLY A 520 -16.75 3.03 -4.09
C GLY A 520 -16.71 4.55 -3.95
N LYS A 521 -17.84 5.15 -3.59
CA LYS A 521 -17.95 6.59 -3.29
C LYS A 521 -18.75 6.79 -2.00
N VAL A 522 -18.45 7.84 -1.24
CA VAL A 522 -19.28 8.21 -0.08
C VAL A 522 -20.15 9.40 -0.44
N VAL A 523 -21.45 9.30 -0.24
CA VAL A 523 -22.37 10.43 -0.33
C VAL A 523 -22.44 11.09 1.04
N ALA A 524 -21.86 12.28 1.18
CA ALA A 524 -21.86 13.01 2.44
C ALA A 524 -23.26 13.53 2.78
N GLU A 525 -23.68 13.29 4.01
CA GLU A 525 -24.89 13.84 4.61
C GLU A 525 -24.56 14.99 5.57
N GLU A 526 -23.47 14.84 6.33
CA GLU A 526 -22.94 15.86 7.23
C GLU A 526 -21.43 15.93 7.12
N VAL A 527 -20.89 17.14 7.23
CA VAL A 527 -19.45 17.40 7.31
C VAL A 527 -19.24 18.24 8.55
N PHE A 528 -18.21 17.97 9.34
CA PHE A 528 -17.82 18.74 10.52
C PHE A 528 -16.32 19.03 10.49
N ASP A 529 -15.93 20.19 10.99
CA ASP A 529 -14.54 20.41 11.40
C ASP A 529 -14.19 19.49 12.59
N MET A 530 -12.98 18.93 12.62
CA MET A 530 -12.58 17.94 13.62
C MET A 530 -12.62 18.49 15.05
N ASP A 531 -12.14 19.72 15.28
CA ASP A 531 -12.15 20.34 16.59
C ASP A 531 -13.57 20.68 17.05
N GLN A 532 -14.42 21.15 16.12
CA GLN A 532 -15.84 21.38 16.37
C GLN A 532 -16.57 20.08 16.72
N TYR A 533 -16.29 18.99 15.99
CA TYR A 533 -16.90 17.69 16.22
C TYR A 533 -16.52 17.13 17.58
N ILE A 534 -15.23 17.15 17.94
CA ILE A 534 -14.76 16.71 19.27
C ILE A 534 -15.39 17.57 20.37
N LYS A 535 -15.57 18.88 20.18
CA LYS A 535 -16.27 19.74 21.16
C LYS A 535 -17.75 19.41 21.28
N GLN A 536 -18.43 19.04 20.19
CA GLN A 536 -19.84 18.63 20.22
C GLN A 536 -20.01 17.24 20.85
N GLU A 537 -19.22 16.25 20.43
CA GLU A 537 -19.16 14.92 21.03
C GLU A 537 -18.73 15.00 22.50
N GLY A 538 -17.77 15.85 22.87
CA GLY A 538 -17.39 16.08 24.26
C GLY A 538 -18.51 16.72 25.10
N LYS A 539 -19.40 17.51 24.50
CA LYS A 539 -20.63 18.03 25.13
C LYS A 539 -21.73 16.96 25.19
N LEU A 540 -21.86 16.10 24.18
CA LEU A 540 -22.77 14.95 24.16
C LEU A 540 -22.31 13.85 25.14
N ALA A 541 -21.01 13.64 25.31
CA ALA A 541 -20.38 12.80 26.33
C ALA A 541 -20.52 13.43 27.73
N GLY A 542 -20.56 14.76 27.83
CA GLY A 542 -21.03 15.48 29.02
C GLY A 542 -22.49 15.18 29.38
N ASN A 543 -23.31 14.77 28.40
CA ASN A 543 -24.71 14.33 28.57
C ASN A 543 -24.89 12.81 28.61
N ASN A 544 -23.88 12.02 28.25
CA ASN A 544 -23.76 10.60 28.59
C ASN A 544 -22.93 10.44 29.86
N SER A 545 -23.38 11.10 30.92
CA SER A 545 -23.18 10.55 32.26
C SER A 545 -23.78 9.14 32.25
N PRO A 546 -23.05 8.08 32.63
CA PRO A 546 -23.66 6.78 32.86
C PRO A 546 -24.84 7.00 33.81
N LYS A 547 -26.01 6.47 33.42
CA LYS A 547 -27.29 6.73 34.10
C LYS A 547 -27.30 6.37 35.58
N ASN A 548 -26.28 5.67 36.06
CA ASN A 548 -26.04 5.40 37.47
C ASN A 548 -24.63 5.90 37.87
N LYS A 549 -24.53 6.64 38.97
CA LYS A 549 -23.29 7.05 39.65
C LYS A 549 -23.37 6.59 41.10
N LEU A 550 -22.28 6.06 41.62
CA LEU A 550 -22.19 5.65 43.03
C LEU A 550 -21.44 6.70 43.83
N TRP A 551 -22.07 7.25 44.85
CA TRP A 551 -21.44 8.15 45.83
C TRP A 551 -21.16 7.39 47.11
N LEU A 552 -19.92 7.47 47.57
CA LEU A 552 -19.45 6.87 48.82
C LEU A 552 -18.88 7.95 49.72
N LYS A 553 -19.47 8.08 50.91
CA LYS A 553 -19.01 8.97 51.97
C LYS A 553 -18.05 8.21 52.88
N LEU A 554 -16.81 8.70 52.95
CA LEU A 554 -15.68 8.06 53.62
C LEU A 554 -15.09 9.02 54.68
N PRO A 555 -14.57 8.51 55.79
CA PRO A 555 -13.98 9.36 56.82
C PRO A 555 -12.66 10.01 56.37
N SER A 556 -11.77 9.25 55.71
CA SER A 556 -10.47 9.74 55.21
C SER A 556 -9.85 8.82 54.15
N MET A 557 -9.00 9.36 53.27
CA MET A 557 -8.19 8.58 52.32
C MET A 557 -7.20 7.62 53.00
N LYS A 558 -6.84 7.84 54.26
CA LYS A 558 -5.89 7.00 55.02
C LYS A 558 -6.58 6.04 56.00
N SER A 559 -7.90 5.90 55.91
CA SER A 559 -8.66 5.03 56.81
C SER A 559 -8.62 3.58 56.34
N GLU A 560 -8.62 2.62 57.28
CA GLU A 560 -8.74 1.18 56.95
C GLU A 560 -10.03 0.88 56.17
N ILE A 561 -11.10 1.64 56.46
CA ILE A 561 -12.37 1.61 55.74
C ILE A 561 -12.20 1.93 54.24
N PHE A 562 -11.28 2.82 53.88
CA PHE A 562 -11.01 3.13 52.47
C PHE A 562 -10.31 1.96 51.76
N ASP A 563 -9.42 1.26 52.44
CA ASP A 563 -8.78 0.06 51.88
C ASP A 563 -9.79 -1.08 51.69
N ASP A 564 -10.73 -1.26 52.62
CA ASP A 564 -11.83 -2.23 52.49
C ASP A 564 -12.76 -1.90 51.32
N VAL A 565 -13.15 -0.64 51.17
CA VAL A 565 -13.95 -0.17 50.03
C VAL A 565 -13.20 -0.35 48.71
N ARG A 566 -11.90 -0.08 48.67
CA ARG A 566 -11.07 -0.31 47.49
C ARG A 566 -11.06 -1.80 47.10
N ASN A 567 -10.91 -2.69 48.07
CA ASN A 567 -10.90 -4.13 47.83
C ASN A 567 -12.26 -4.60 47.30
N LEU A 568 -13.36 -4.13 47.87
CA LEU A 568 -14.71 -4.43 47.38
C LEU A 568 -14.92 -3.94 45.94
N LEU A 569 -14.55 -2.70 45.64
CA LEU A 569 -14.68 -2.15 44.27
C LEU A 569 -13.79 -2.90 43.27
N SER A 570 -12.62 -3.40 43.69
CA SER A 570 -11.71 -4.16 42.83
C SER A 570 -12.28 -5.52 42.40
N ILE A 571 -13.20 -6.11 43.16
CA ILE A 571 -13.86 -7.39 42.86
C ILE A 571 -14.98 -7.17 41.84
N PHE A 572 -15.66 -6.03 41.90
CA PHE A 572 -16.85 -5.72 41.09
C PHE A 572 -16.56 -4.69 39.99
N GLN A 573 -15.44 -4.81 39.28
CA GLN A 573 -15.02 -3.83 38.26
C GLN A 573 -16.03 -3.67 37.12
N GLY A 574 -16.28 -2.43 36.69
CA GLY A 574 -17.22 -2.12 35.61
C GLY A 574 -17.18 -0.66 35.16
N ASP A 575 -18.19 -0.25 34.38
CA ASP A 575 -18.24 1.07 33.75
C ASP A 575 -19.04 2.12 34.55
N MET A 576 -19.54 1.80 35.76
CA MET A 576 -20.24 2.76 36.62
C MET A 576 -19.24 3.61 37.42
N PRO A 577 -19.23 4.95 37.27
CA PRO A 577 -18.32 5.82 37.99
C PRO A 577 -18.64 5.87 39.48
N VAL A 578 -17.58 5.83 40.28
CA VAL A 578 -17.65 5.96 41.73
C VAL A 578 -17.07 7.32 42.14
N TYR A 579 -17.78 8.03 43.00
CA TYR A 579 -17.38 9.31 43.56
C TYR A 579 -17.19 9.20 45.06
N PHE A 580 -16.07 9.73 45.54
CA PHE A 580 -15.75 9.76 46.96
C PHE A 580 -16.01 11.15 47.53
N TYR A 581 -16.61 11.19 48.71
CA TYR A 581 -16.65 12.36 49.58
C TYR A 581 -15.91 12.02 50.87
N PHE A 582 -14.83 12.75 51.16
CA PHE A 582 -14.02 12.55 52.36
C PHE A 582 -14.40 13.56 53.45
N GLU A 583 -14.82 13.07 54.63
CA GLU A 583 -15.27 13.92 55.74
C GLU A 583 -14.14 14.76 56.34
N ASP A 584 -12.93 14.22 56.43
CA ASP A 584 -11.75 14.90 56.98
C ASP A 584 -11.34 16.16 56.22
N THR A 585 -11.52 16.14 54.91
CA THR A 585 -11.05 17.20 53.99
C THR A 585 -12.19 17.95 53.32
N GLY A 586 -13.43 17.46 53.44
CA GLY A 586 -14.61 17.99 52.76
C GLY A 586 -14.53 17.91 51.22
N LYS A 587 -13.55 17.17 50.68
CA LYS A 587 -13.29 17.10 49.25
C LYS A 587 -14.13 16.00 48.61
N LYS A 588 -14.67 16.32 47.42
CA LYS A 588 -15.32 15.37 46.53
C LYS A 588 -14.48 15.15 45.28
N GLY A 589 -14.35 13.90 44.85
CA GLY A 589 -13.55 13.54 43.67
C GLY A 589 -14.07 12.27 43.00
N CYS A 590 -13.85 12.17 41.69
CA CYS A 590 -14.11 10.93 40.94
C CYS A 590 -12.99 9.93 41.23
N ALA A 591 -13.35 8.68 41.49
CA ALA A 591 -12.39 7.61 41.66
C ALA A 591 -11.67 7.28 40.32
N PRO A 592 -10.41 6.82 40.36
CA PRO A 592 -9.74 6.28 39.18
C PRO A 592 -10.55 5.15 38.53
N ARG A 593 -10.42 4.97 37.21
CA ARG A 593 -11.20 3.97 36.46
C ARG A 593 -11.06 2.53 36.99
N ALA A 594 -9.93 2.19 37.59
CA ALA A 594 -9.72 0.89 38.24
C ALA A 594 -10.64 0.62 39.45
N MET A 595 -11.31 1.65 39.98
CA MET A 595 -12.26 1.57 41.10
C MET A 595 -13.70 1.83 40.65
N TRP A 596 -13.97 1.82 39.35
CA TRP A 596 -15.33 1.86 38.82
C TRP A 596 -15.94 0.48 38.90
N CYS A 597 -17.25 0.40 39.11
CA CYS A 597 -17.91 -0.86 39.39
C CYS A 597 -19.07 -1.19 38.45
N VAL A 598 -19.54 -2.42 38.46
CA VAL A 598 -20.83 -2.78 37.84
C VAL A 598 -21.98 -2.49 38.81
N PRO A 599 -23.18 -2.08 38.33
CA PRO A 599 -24.35 -1.97 39.19
C PRO A 599 -24.74 -3.34 39.77
N ASN A 600 -24.60 -3.51 41.08
CA ASN A 600 -24.84 -4.80 41.75
C ASN A 600 -25.38 -4.58 43.18
N GLU A 601 -26.54 -5.16 43.50
CA GLU A 601 -27.18 -4.99 44.81
C GLU A 601 -26.37 -5.60 45.96
N ILE A 602 -25.62 -6.67 45.71
CA ILE A 602 -24.74 -7.30 46.71
C ILE A 602 -23.60 -6.35 47.07
N LEU A 603 -23.00 -5.70 46.06
CA LEU A 603 -21.97 -4.69 46.28
C LEU A 603 -22.50 -3.53 47.13
N TYR A 604 -23.70 -3.02 46.83
CA TYR A 604 -24.28 -1.92 47.59
C TYR A 604 -24.59 -2.33 49.04
N SER A 605 -25.12 -3.53 49.26
CA SER A 605 -25.38 -4.02 50.62
C SER A 605 -24.09 -4.21 51.42
N GLU A 606 -23.01 -4.67 50.79
CA GLU A 606 -21.71 -4.80 51.47
C GLU A 606 -21.06 -3.44 51.73
N LEU A 607 -21.16 -2.50 50.80
CA LEU A 607 -20.70 -1.13 51.01
C LEU A 607 -21.50 -0.42 52.12
N GLU A 608 -22.82 -0.65 52.21
CA GLU A 608 -23.63 -0.15 53.32
C GLU A 608 -23.27 -0.81 54.66
N ARG A 609 -22.82 -2.07 54.66
CA ARG A 609 -22.34 -2.75 55.86
C ARG A 609 -21.04 -2.12 56.37
N VAL A 610 -20.14 -1.74 55.46
CA VAL A 610 -18.83 -1.14 55.78
C VAL A 610 -18.95 0.35 56.12
N LEU A 611 -19.77 1.11 55.38
CA LEU A 611 -19.87 2.57 55.50
C LEU A 611 -21.08 3.05 56.33
N GLY A 612 -22.07 2.19 56.55
CA GLY A 612 -23.35 2.54 57.19
C GLY A 612 -24.41 2.99 56.19
N LYS A 613 -25.68 2.67 56.49
CA LYS A 613 -26.85 3.08 55.69
C LYS A 613 -26.95 4.60 55.63
N GLY A 614 -26.97 5.16 54.41
CA GLY A 614 -26.99 6.60 54.14
C GLY A 614 -25.66 7.20 53.69
N ASN A 615 -24.56 6.45 53.77
CA ASN A 615 -23.24 6.85 53.23
C ASN A 615 -22.95 6.26 51.83
N VAL A 616 -23.90 5.49 51.29
CA VAL A 616 -23.87 4.90 49.94
C VAL A 616 -25.10 5.42 49.20
N ILE A 617 -24.89 6.12 48.09
CA ILE A 617 -25.99 6.69 47.29
C ILE A 617 -25.77 6.32 45.82
N VAL A 618 -26.73 5.61 45.23
CA VAL A 618 -26.77 5.32 43.79
C VAL A 618 -27.69 6.34 43.13
N GLN A 619 -27.21 7.05 42.10
CA GLN A 619 -27.92 8.14 41.42
C GLN A 619 -28.03 7.93 39.92
#